data_AF-A0A1G0IZR1-F1
#
_entry.id   AF-A0A1G0IZR1-F1
#
_cell.length_a   1.000
_cell.length_b   1.000
_cell.length_c   1.000
_cell.angle_alpha   90.00
_cell.angle_beta   90.00
_cell.angle_gamma   90.00
#
_symmetry.space_group_name_H-M   'P 1'
#
loop_
_entity.id
_entity.type
_entity.pdbx_description
1 polymer ?
#
loop_
_entity_poly.entity_id
_entity_poly.type
_entity_poly.pdbx_seq_one_letter_code
_entity_poly.pdbx_strand_id
1 'polypeptide(L)'
;MSKQPAISVSSLNLLLADWKTLRELIQEVIRTSRVTYHGGESTDVIYTALSDTEWRDLTQGPFHTFFTPTLKAHTLISRLQSILNTHKSDWAKATQALLPEYPTFPPDAADKLQNAVLEKLLKELGTLSKTQFEAWKTFHKTQTEGATVLFTQTWGALSESEQRELMQCEPLSELEILCAERQITPPHAKDFPLSFEAYYELKWTLLLQGILARLHQAHDEKTLSKAFKPFKPLLNTLSKTATHLATEQKKALTNLLAPIITLLPKGFWNL
;
A
#
# COMPACT_ATOMS: atom_id res chain seq x y z
N MET A 1 -12.38 24.24 -3.27
CA MET A 1 -11.94 22.91 -2.80
C MET A 1 -10.61 23.11 -2.08
N SER A 2 -10.58 23.16 -0.74
CA SER A 2 -9.30 23.30 -0.02
C SER A 2 -8.53 21.99 -0.13
N LYS A 3 -7.38 22.01 -0.79
CA LYS A 3 -6.43 20.91 -0.73
C LYS A 3 -5.98 20.78 0.73
N GLN A 4 -6.33 19.67 1.38
CA GLN A 4 -5.74 19.36 2.69
C GLN A 4 -4.21 19.35 2.52
N PRO A 5 -3.45 19.94 3.46
CA PRO A 5 -1.99 19.86 3.37
C PRO A 5 -1.59 18.39 3.42
N ALA A 6 -0.95 17.92 2.34
CA ALA A 6 -0.37 16.59 2.30
C ALA A 6 0.68 16.50 3.42
N ILE A 7 0.63 15.44 4.22
CA ILE A 7 1.62 15.22 5.26
C ILE A 7 2.95 14.88 4.58
N SER A 8 3.99 15.64 4.90
CA SER A 8 5.32 15.39 4.35
C SER A 8 5.86 14.01 4.75
N VAL A 9 6.70 13.42 3.91
CA VAL A 9 7.40 12.14 4.21
C VAL A 9 8.15 12.19 5.53
N SER A 10 8.80 13.31 5.84
CA SER A 10 9.47 13.55 7.13
C SER A 10 8.51 13.48 8.32
N SER A 11 7.31 14.02 8.19
CA SER A 11 6.28 13.95 9.24
C SER A 11 5.70 12.53 9.37
N LEU A 12 5.55 11.80 8.27
CA LEU A 12 5.11 10.40 8.30
C LEU A 12 6.14 9.48 8.97
N ASN A 13 7.44 9.68 8.71
CA ASN A 13 8.51 8.92 9.36
C ASN A 13 8.54 9.14 10.87
N LEU A 14 8.28 10.37 11.33
CA LEU A 14 8.17 10.67 12.77
C LEU A 14 6.99 9.93 13.41
N LEU A 15 5.83 9.90 12.74
CA LEU A 15 4.64 9.21 13.22
C LEU A 15 4.76 7.67 13.18
N LEU A 16 5.49 7.12 12.20
CA LEU A 16 5.74 5.68 12.09
C LEU A 16 6.47 5.10 13.31
N ALA A 17 7.27 5.90 14.01
CA ALA A 17 7.92 5.49 15.25
C ALA A 17 6.89 5.10 16.33
N ASP A 18 5.74 5.76 16.35
CA ASP A 18 4.66 5.53 17.31
C ASP A 18 3.68 4.43 16.86
N TRP A 19 3.63 4.13 15.56
CA TRP A 19 2.72 3.13 14.99
C TRP A 19 3.36 1.74 14.90
N LYS A 20 3.68 1.15 16.06
CA LYS A 20 4.40 -0.15 16.15
C LYS A 20 3.86 -1.22 15.19
N THR A 21 2.56 -1.49 15.22
CA THR A 21 1.96 -2.51 14.35
C THR A 21 2.08 -2.16 12.87
N LEU A 22 1.78 -0.93 12.46
CA LEU A 22 1.89 -0.55 11.06
C LEU A 22 3.34 -0.63 10.57
N ARG A 23 4.29 -0.23 11.41
CA ARG A 23 5.72 -0.37 11.14
C ARG A 23 6.13 -1.83 10.95
N GLU A 24 5.66 -2.75 11.80
CA GLU A 24 5.91 -4.19 11.65
C GLU A 24 5.44 -4.70 10.28
N LEU A 25 4.22 -4.32 9.84
CA LEU A 25 3.66 -4.73 8.55
C LEU A 25 4.43 -4.14 7.36
N ILE A 26 4.83 -2.87 7.46
CA ILE A 26 5.66 -2.21 6.44
C ILE A 26 7.02 -2.91 6.33
N GLN A 27 7.66 -3.18 7.46
CA GLN A 27 8.95 -3.88 7.51
C GLN A 27 8.84 -5.29 6.92
N GLU A 28 7.72 -5.98 7.13
CA GLU A 28 7.48 -7.29 6.50
C GLU A 28 7.50 -7.18 4.98
N VAL A 29 6.81 -6.20 4.39
CA VAL A 29 6.78 -5.99 2.94
C VAL A 29 8.15 -5.56 2.40
N ILE A 30 8.81 -4.60 3.05
CA ILE A 30 10.11 -4.07 2.60
C ILE A 30 11.25 -5.09 2.80
N ARG A 31 11.24 -5.87 3.88
CA ARG A 31 12.24 -6.93 4.08
C ARG A 31 12.07 -8.03 3.05
N THR A 32 10.81 -8.39 2.76
CA THR A 32 10.50 -9.38 1.73
C THR A 32 10.95 -8.90 0.35
N SER A 33 11.01 -7.60 0.07
CA SER A 33 11.64 -7.13 -1.17
C SER A 33 13.17 -7.09 -1.08
N ARG A 34 13.78 -6.49 -0.05
CA ARG A 34 15.24 -6.31 0.04
C ARG A 34 16.05 -7.61 0.11
N VAL A 35 15.62 -8.57 0.94
CA VAL A 35 16.29 -9.90 1.05
C VAL A 35 16.26 -10.63 -0.30
N THR A 36 15.22 -10.36 -1.07
CA THR A 36 14.86 -11.07 -2.28
C THR A 36 15.56 -10.53 -3.52
N TYR A 37 15.76 -9.20 -3.62
CA TYR A 37 16.42 -8.57 -4.79
C TYR A 37 17.90 -8.23 -4.56
N HIS A 38 18.31 -7.89 -3.34
CA HIS A 38 19.67 -7.42 -3.10
C HIS A 38 20.57 -8.45 -2.43
N GLY A 39 20.08 -9.67 -2.17
CA GLY A 39 20.85 -10.76 -1.56
C GLY A 39 21.44 -10.42 -0.19
N GLY A 40 20.93 -9.37 0.46
CA GLY A 40 21.44 -8.87 1.73
C GLY A 40 21.04 -9.80 2.88
N GLU A 41 22.00 -10.12 3.75
CA GLU A 41 21.71 -10.72 5.03
C GLU A 41 20.68 -9.86 5.77
N SER A 42 19.64 -10.52 6.29
CA SER A 42 18.59 -9.97 7.15
C SER A 42 19.23 -9.43 8.43
N THR A 43 19.87 -8.27 8.35
CA THR A 43 20.20 -7.50 9.54
C THR A 43 18.89 -7.03 10.14
N ASP A 44 18.70 -7.25 11.45
CA ASP A 44 17.59 -6.73 12.26
C ASP A 44 17.65 -5.19 12.35
N VAL A 45 17.66 -4.53 11.20
CA VAL A 45 17.58 -3.08 11.10
C VAL A 45 16.14 -2.75 11.44
N ILE A 46 15.95 -2.26 12.66
CA ILE A 46 14.73 -1.54 13.03
C ILE A 46 14.73 -0.28 12.17
N TYR A 47 14.08 -0.35 11.00
CA TYR A 47 13.90 0.80 10.13
C TYR A 47 13.04 1.83 10.87
N THR A 48 13.69 2.89 11.35
CA THR A 48 13.06 4.02 12.02
C THR A 48 12.53 5.05 11.01
N ALA A 49 13.06 5.05 9.78
CA ALA A 49 12.62 5.91 8.69
C ALA A 49 12.66 5.16 7.37
N LEU A 50 11.66 5.44 6.52
CA LEU A 50 11.60 4.96 5.15
C LEU A 50 12.11 6.05 4.20
N SER A 51 12.78 5.62 3.13
CA SER A 51 13.14 6.47 1.99
C SER A 51 11.93 6.87 1.16
N ASP A 52 12.08 7.88 0.30
CA ASP A 52 11.02 8.32 -0.62
C ASP A 52 10.58 7.20 -1.57
N THR A 53 11.52 6.37 -2.04
CA THR A 53 11.22 5.21 -2.89
C THR A 53 10.39 4.17 -2.14
N GLU A 54 10.72 3.87 -0.88
CA GLU A 54 9.95 2.93 -0.06
C GLU A 54 8.54 3.45 0.24
N TRP A 55 8.41 4.76 0.49
CA TRP A 55 7.10 5.40 0.62
C TRP A 55 6.27 5.31 -0.67
N ARG A 56 6.90 5.53 -1.82
CA ARG A 56 6.27 5.39 -3.13
C ARG A 56 5.82 3.95 -3.36
N ASP A 57 6.68 2.97 -3.10
CA ASP A 57 6.35 1.56 -3.29
C ASP A 57 5.23 1.09 -2.35
N LEU A 58 5.15 1.61 -1.13
CA LEU A 58 4.03 1.34 -0.21
C LEU A 58 2.71 1.97 -0.66
N THR A 59 2.75 3.17 -1.24
CA THR A 59 1.55 3.96 -1.58
C THR A 59 1.11 3.83 -3.02
N GLN A 60 1.93 3.21 -3.87
CA GLN A 60 1.65 3.01 -5.30
C GLN A 60 1.89 1.58 -5.78
N GLY A 61 2.60 0.76 -5.00
CA GLY A 61 2.89 -0.63 -5.33
C GLY A 61 1.79 -1.63 -4.95
N PRO A 62 2.10 -2.93 -4.91
CA PRO A 62 1.10 -4.02 -4.87
C PRO A 62 0.19 -3.98 -3.63
N PHE A 63 0.68 -3.45 -2.52
CA PHE A 63 -0.09 -3.32 -1.29
C PHE A 63 -0.69 -1.93 -1.08
N HIS A 64 -0.68 -1.04 -2.07
CA HIS A 64 -1.18 0.33 -1.90
C HIS A 64 -2.63 0.37 -1.43
N THR A 65 -3.45 -0.57 -1.90
CA THR A 65 -4.90 -0.63 -1.59
C THR A 65 -5.11 -0.95 -0.11
N PHE A 66 -4.16 -1.67 0.49
CA PHE A 66 -4.10 -1.89 1.93
C PHE A 66 -3.50 -0.69 2.67
N PHE A 67 -2.27 -0.28 2.32
CA PHE A 67 -1.52 0.68 3.12
C PHE A 67 -2.10 2.08 3.09
N THR A 68 -2.61 2.55 1.94
CA THR A 68 -3.10 3.93 1.80
C THR A 68 -4.24 4.25 2.78
N PRO A 69 -5.37 3.51 2.79
CA PRO A 69 -6.45 3.79 3.74
C PRO A 69 -6.04 3.53 5.21
N THR A 70 -5.16 2.56 5.46
CA THR A 70 -4.65 2.27 6.82
C THR A 70 -3.75 3.39 7.35
N LEU A 71 -2.83 3.91 6.53
CA LEU A 71 -1.98 5.07 6.84
C LEU A 71 -2.82 6.30 7.11
N LYS A 72 -3.84 6.56 6.28
CA LYS A 72 -4.79 7.65 6.53
C LYS A 72 -5.44 7.47 7.90
N ALA A 73 -5.88 6.26 8.26
CA ALA A 73 -6.61 6.02 9.51
C ALA A 73 -5.72 6.26 10.74
N HIS A 74 -4.48 5.76 10.70
CA HIS A 74 -3.46 6.03 11.72
C HIS A 74 -3.17 7.52 11.85
N THR A 75 -2.96 8.18 10.71
CA THR A 75 -2.74 9.63 10.62
C THR A 75 -3.87 10.42 11.25
N LEU A 76 -5.14 10.07 10.96
CA LEU A 76 -6.29 10.76 11.51
C LEU A 76 -6.26 10.72 13.04
N ILE A 77 -6.08 9.53 13.61
CA ILE A 77 -6.10 9.38 15.07
C ILE A 77 -4.93 10.16 15.71
N SER A 78 -3.72 10.05 15.17
CA SER A 78 -2.57 10.79 15.70
C SER A 78 -2.71 12.30 15.55
N ARG A 79 -3.33 12.77 14.46
CA ARG A 79 -3.66 14.18 14.29
C ARG A 79 -4.66 14.65 15.35
N LEU A 80 -5.68 13.85 15.66
CA LEU A 80 -6.64 14.17 16.72
C LEU A 80 -5.98 14.20 18.10
N GLN A 81 -5.08 13.25 18.39
CA GLN A 81 -4.30 13.27 19.64
C GLN A 81 -3.44 14.53 19.74
N SER A 82 -2.77 14.91 18.66
CA SER A 82 -1.97 16.15 18.61
C SER A 82 -2.83 17.39 18.82
N ILE A 83 -4.00 17.47 18.18
CA ILE A 83 -4.98 18.55 18.37
C ILE A 83 -5.46 18.61 19.82
N LEU A 84 -5.81 17.49 20.45
CA LEU A 84 -6.25 17.47 21.86
C LEU A 84 -5.15 17.92 22.82
N ASN A 85 -3.91 17.48 22.58
CA ASN A 85 -2.77 17.85 23.41
C ASN A 85 -2.41 19.33 23.25
N THR A 86 -2.53 19.88 22.04
CA THR A 86 -2.30 21.31 21.76
C THR A 86 -3.45 22.19 22.28
N HIS A 87 -4.72 21.77 22.16
CA HIS A 87 -5.85 22.50 22.76
C HIS A 87 -5.78 22.61 24.29
N LYS A 88 -5.06 21.70 24.95
CA LYS A 88 -4.81 21.77 26.40
C LYS A 88 -3.60 22.62 26.78
N SER A 89 -2.78 23.03 25.81
CA SER A 89 -1.58 23.84 26.03
C SER A 89 -1.84 25.31 25.71
N ASP A 90 -1.70 26.18 26.72
CA ASP A 90 -1.91 27.63 26.54
C ASP A 90 -0.88 28.26 25.59
N TRP A 91 0.33 27.68 25.53
CA TRP A 91 1.35 28.06 24.53
C TRP A 91 0.90 27.72 23.11
N ALA A 92 0.34 26.52 22.88
CA ALA A 92 -0.07 26.11 21.55
C ALA A 92 -1.30 26.87 21.04
N LYS A 93 -2.24 27.26 21.92
CA LYS A 93 -3.34 28.18 21.58
C LYS A 93 -2.82 29.53 21.09
N ALA A 94 -1.79 30.07 21.74
CA ALA A 94 -1.14 31.32 21.35
C ALA A 94 -0.46 31.20 19.97
N THR A 95 0.16 30.06 19.67
CA THR A 95 0.79 29.78 18.36
C THR A 95 -0.25 29.55 17.24
N GLN A 96 -1.38 28.90 17.55
CA GLN A 96 -2.44 28.63 16.57
C GLN A 96 -3.16 29.91 16.12
N ALA A 97 -3.27 30.91 17.00
CA ALA A 97 -3.75 32.25 16.64
C ALA A 97 -2.85 32.95 15.60
N LEU A 98 -1.59 32.52 15.46
CA LEU A 98 -0.62 33.06 14.50
C LEU A 98 -0.61 32.28 13.17
N LEU A 99 -1.31 31.14 13.07
CA LEU A 99 -1.33 30.25 11.89
C LEU A 99 -2.78 29.92 11.47
N PRO A 100 -3.53 30.88 10.88
CA PRO A 100 -4.96 30.76 10.57
C PRO A 100 -5.31 29.71 9.51
N GLU A 101 -4.32 29.15 8.81
CA GLU A 101 -4.52 28.14 7.77
C GLU A 101 -4.74 26.72 8.32
N TYR A 102 -4.49 26.49 9.62
CA TYR A 102 -4.73 25.18 10.22
C TYR A 102 -6.21 24.98 10.53
N PRO A 103 -6.82 23.85 10.12
CA PRO A 103 -8.22 23.56 10.41
C PRO A 103 -8.48 23.63 11.92
N THR A 104 -9.31 24.58 12.32
CA THR A 104 -9.75 24.73 13.71
C THR A 104 -10.67 23.57 14.06
N PHE A 105 -10.30 22.83 15.10
CA PHE A 105 -11.15 21.79 15.65
C PHE A 105 -12.34 22.47 16.35
N PRO A 106 -13.59 22.01 16.13
CA PRO A 106 -14.73 22.57 16.84
C PRO A 106 -14.49 22.43 18.37
N PRO A 107 -14.63 23.52 19.15
CA PRO A 107 -14.42 23.47 20.61
C PRO A 107 -15.25 22.37 21.27
N ASP A 108 -16.52 22.25 20.88
CA ASP A 108 -17.47 21.25 21.39
C ASP A 108 -17.10 19.79 21.06
N ALA A 109 -16.25 19.58 20.03
CA ALA A 109 -15.75 18.26 19.66
C ALA A 109 -14.50 17.88 20.48
N ALA A 110 -13.69 18.87 20.89
CA ALA A 110 -12.51 18.63 21.72
C ALA A 110 -12.90 18.17 23.13
N ASP A 111 -14.02 18.65 23.67
CA ASP A 111 -14.52 18.27 25.00
C ASP A 111 -15.14 16.85 25.02
N LYS A 112 -15.64 16.38 23.87
CA LYS A 112 -16.23 15.03 23.72
C LYS A 112 -15.19 13.95 23.41
N LEU A 113 -14.00 14.33 22.95
CA LEU A 113 -12.97 13.42 22.52
C LEU A 113 -11.85 13.32 23.57
N GLN A 114 -11.64 12.13 24.13
CA GLN A 114 -10.63 11.89 25.16
C GLN A 114 -9.44 11.10 24.59
N ASN A 115 -8.22 11.39 25.06
CA ASN A 115 -7.02 10.65 24.64
C ASN A 115 -7.15 9.14 24.87
N ALA A 116 -7.79 8.72 25.97
CA ALA A 116 -8.05 7.30 26.24
C ALA A 116 -8.91 6.61 25.15
N VAL A 117 -9.86 7.34 24.55
CA VAL A 117 -10.66 6.83 23.42
C VAL A 117 -9.80 6.69 22.18
N LEU A 118 -8.92 7.66 21.90
CA LEU A 118 -8.01 7.62 20.75
C LEU A 118 -6.95 6.52 20.87
N GLU A 119 -6.40 6.30 22.07
CA GLU A 119 -5.47 5.20 22.36
C GLU A 119 -6.14 3.83 22.16
N LYS A 120 -7.38 3.68 22.63
CA LYS A 120 -8.18 2.47 22.40
C LYS A 120 -8.40 2.24 20.90
N LEU A 121 -8.78 3.29 20.16
CA LEU A 121 -8.96 3.22 18.70
C LEU A 121 -7.66 2.86 17.97
N LEU A 122 -6.50 3.39 18.38
CA LEU A 122 -5.21 3.00 17.80
C LEU A 122 -4.90 1.52 18.02
N LYS A 123 -5.21 1.00 19.22
CA LYS A 123 -5.02 -0.43 19.52
C LYS A 123 -5.94 -1.31 18.68
N GLU A 124 -7.22 -0.94 18.57
CA GLU A 124 -8.19 -1.63 17.72
C GLU A 124 -7.82 -1.54 16.24
N LEU A 125 -7.32 -0.38 15.78
CA LEU A 125 -6.79 -0.19 14.43
C LEU A 125 -5.58 -1.09 14.17
N GLY A 126 -4.68 -1.25 15.14
CA GLY A 126 -3.57 -2.17 15.05
C GLY A 126 -4.03 -3.62 14.84
N THR A 127 -4.99 -4.09 15.64
CA THR A 127 -5.59 -5.43 15.48
C THR A 127 -6.24 -5.59 14.10
N LEU A 128 -7.07 -4.62 13.69
CA LEU A 128 -7.75 -4.63 12.40
C LEU A 128 -6.74 -4.66 11.24
N SER A 129 -5.67 -3.88 11.34
CA SER A 129 -4.61 -3.80 10.33
C SER A 129 -3.93 -5.15 10.15
N LYS A 130 -3.64 -5.89 11.23
CA LYS A 130 -3.07 -7.25 11.15
C LYS A 130 -4.02 -8.21 10.42
N THR A 131 -5.30 -8.24 10.80
CA THR A 131 -6.29 -9.12 10.17
C THR A 131 -6.45 -8.83 8.68
N GLN A 132 -6.56 -7.56 8.31
CA GLN A 132 -6.70 -7.16 6.90
C GLN A 132 -5.44 -7.44 6.11
N PHE A 133 -4.26 -7.18 6.68
CA PHE A 133 -2.99 -7.47 6.02
C PHE A 133 -2.82 -8.96 5.72
N GLU A 134 -3.18 -9.84 6.66
CA GLU A 134 -3.16 -11.29 6.42
C GLU A 134 -4.15 -11.71 5.31
N ALA A 135 -5.31 -11.07 5.21
CA ALA A 135 -6.24 -11.31 4.10
C ALA A 135 -5.64 -10.91 2.75
N TRP A 136 -4.98 -9.75 2.69
CA TRP A 136 -4.27 -9.29 1.48
C TRP A 136 -3.08 -10.19 1.12
N LYS A 137 -2.29 -10.64 2.10
CA LYS A 137 -1.22 -11.63 1.89
C LYS A 137 -1.73 -12.95 1.36
N THR A 138 -2.78 -13.48 1.98
CA THR A 138 -3.43 -14.73 1.56
C THR A 138 -3.91 -14.61 0.12
N PHE A 139 -4.56 -13.50 -0.21
CA PHE A 139 -4.99 -13.20 -1.56
C PHE A 139 -3.82 -13.15 -2.56
N HIS A 140 -2.76 -12.41 -2.26
CA HIS A 140 -1.56 -12.35 -3.11
C HIS A 140 -0.99 -13.75 -3.35
N LYS A 141 -0.82 -14.54 -2.28
CA LYS A 141 -0.33 -15.93 -2.37
C LYS A 141 -1.20 -16.79 -3.28
N THR A 142 -2.53 -16.78 -3.09
CA THR A 142 -3.46 -17.56 -3.92
C THR A 142 -3.43 -17.15 -5.38
N GLN A 143 -3.34 -15.84 -5.68
CA GLN A 143 -3.24 -15.38 -7.08
C GLN A 143 -1.92 -15.79 -7.72
N THR A 144 -0.83 -15.69 -6.97
CA THR A 144 0.49 -16.15 -7.40
C THR A 144 0.50 -17.65 -7.68
N GLU A 145 -0.06 -18.48 -6.80
CA GLU A 145 -0.20 -19.92 -7.02
C GLU A 145 -1.06 -20.24 -8.26
N GLY A 146 -2.19 -19.55 -8.42
CA GLY A 146 -3.05 -19.68 -9.60
C GLY A 146 -2.34 -19.29 -10.90
N ALA A 147 -1.53 -18.23 -10.87
CA ALA A 147 -0.68 -17.83 -11.98
C ALA A 147 0.36 -18.90 -12.28
N THR A 148 1.01 -19.49 -11.26
CA THR A 148 2.04 -20.53 -11.46
C THR A 148 1.48 -21.73 -12.21
N VAL A 149 0.29 -22.18 -11.81
CA VAL A 149 -0.41 -23.27 -12.49
C VAL A 149 -0.70 -22.91 -13.95
N LEU A 150 -1.25 -21.72 -14.19
CA LEU A 150 -1.60 -21.28 -15.55
C LEU A 150 -0.37 -21.10 -16.46
N PHE A 151 0.70 -20.52 -15.94
CA PHE A 151 1.98 -20.39 -16.64
C PHE A 151 2.55 -21.76 -16.99
N THR A 152 2.55 -22.69 -16.03
CA THR A 152 3.07 -24.04 -16.24
C THR A 152 2.25 -24.81 -17.27
N GLN A 153 0.93 -24.67 -17.26
CA GLN A 153 0.03 -25.28 -18.24
C GLN A 153 0.22 -24.72 -19.65
N THR A 154 0.51 -23.42 -19.76
CA THR A 154 0.60 -22.73 -21.05
C THR A 154 1.99 -22.88 -21.70
N TRP A 155 3.05 -22.88 -20.89
CA TRP A 155 4.44 -22.79 -21.37
C TRP A 155 5.35 -23.95 -20.93
N GLY A 156 4.78 -24.95 -20.24
CA GLY A 156 5.54 -26.07 -19.69
C GLY A 156 6.27 -25.70 -18.40
N ALA A 157 7.28 -26.49 -18.03
CA ALA A 157 8.03 -26.26 -16.81
C ALA A 157 8.72 -24.88 -16.82
N LEU A 158 8.42 -24.09 -15.78
CA LEU A 158 9.11 -22.83 -15.51
C LEU A 158 10.50 -23.13 -14.94
N SER A 159 11.51 -22.38 -15.39
CA SER A 159 12.84 -22.35 -14.77
C SER A 159 12.78 -21.82 -13.34
N GLU A 160 13.80 -22.12 -12.53
CA GLU A 160 13.85 -21.63 -11.15
C GLU A 160 13.78 -20.11 -11.04
N SER A 161 14.38 -19.38 -11.99
CA SER A 161 14.31 -17.92 -12.03
C SER A 161 12.90 -17.42 -12.36
N GLU A 162 12.20 -18.06 -13.29
CA GLU A 162 10.82 -17.71 -13.65
C GLU A 162 9.84 -18.03 -12.52
N GLN A 163 10.02 -19.17 -11.85
CA GLN A 163 9.22 -19.49 -10.65
C GLN A 163 9.46 -18.46 -9.55
N ARG A 164 10.73 -18.08 -9.35
CA ARG A 164 11.11 -17.07 -8.36
C ARG A 164 10.48 -15.71 -8.67
N GLU A 165 10.63 -15.19 -9.89
CA GLU A 165 10.03 -13.93 -10.34
C GLU A 165 8.51 -13.96 -10.17
N LEU A 166 7.85 -15.08 -10.45
CA LEU A 166 6.42 -15.20 -10.25
C LEU A 166 6.01 -15.21 -8.76
N MET A 167 6.76 -15.91 -7.92
CA MET A 167 6.44 -16.10 -6.50
C MET A 167 6.68 -14.85 -5.64
N GLN A 168 7.54 -13.95 -6.10
CA GLN A 168 7.93 -12.76 -5.36
C GLN A 168 6.86 -11.65 -5.45
N CYS A 169 7.00 -10.60 -4.65
CA CYS A 169 6.16 -9.42 -4.72
C CYS A 169 7.09 -8.22 -4.85
N GLU A 170 7.53 -7.95 -6.08
CA GLU A 170 8.50 -6.90 -6.33
C GLU A 170 7.89 -5.52 -6.02
N PRO A 171 8.67 -4.62 -5.40
CA PRO A 171 8.31 -3.22 -5.35
C PRO A 171 8.09 -2.66 -6.75
N LEU A 172 7.27 -1.61 -6.84
CA LEU A 172 6.99 -0.97 -8.12
C LEU A 172 8.26 -0.37 -8.73
N SER A 173 9.14 0.21 -7.91
CA SER A 173 10.47 0.67 -8.33
C SER A 173 11.28 -0.39 -9.07
N GLU A 174 11.30 -1.63 -8.58
CA GLU A 174 12.02 -2.74 -9.22
C GLU A 174 11.38 -3.13 -10.55
N LEU A 175 10.05 -3.17 -10.63
CA LEU A 175 9.34 -3.44 -11.88
C LEU A 175 9.58 -2.35 -12.94
N GLU A 176 9.65 -1.09 -12.53
CA GLU A 176 9.97 0.05 -13.40
C GLU A 176 11.40 -0.07 -13.96
N ILE A 177 12.37 -0.43 -13.13
CA ILE A 177 13.76 -0.67 -13.54
C ILE A 177 13.81 -1.80 -14.56
N LEU A 178 13.16 -2.94 -14.28
CA LEU A 178 13.12 -4.08 -15.20
C LEU A 178 12.48 -3.73 -16.54
N CYS A 179 11.42 -2.89 -16.55
CA CYS A 179 10.83 -2.41 -17.80
C CYS A 179 11.81 -1.57 -18.61
N ALA A 180 12.54 -0.66 -17.95
CA ALA A 180 13.53 0.18 -18.61
C ALA A 180 14.69 -0.66 -19.18
N GLU A 181 15.22 -1.60 -18.41
CA GLU A 181 16.29 -2.51 -18.82
C GLU A 181 15.88 -3.39 -20.02
N ARG A 182 14.66 -3.91 -19.98
CA ARG A 182 14.12 -4.79 -21.02
C ARG A 182 13.45 -4.03 -22.18
N GLN A 183 13.50 -2.71 -22.17
CA GLN A 183 12.89 -1.81 -23.16
C GLN A 183 11.39 -2.08 -23.40
N ILE A 184 10.67 -2.46 -22.34
CA ILE A 184 9.23 -2.64 -22.37
C ILE A 184 8.55 -1.33 -21.98
N THR A 185 7.55 -0.93 -22.76
CA THR A 185 6.62 0.12 -22.32
C THR A 185 5.70 -0.49 -21.26
N PRO A 186 5.68 0.02 -20.02
CA PRO A 186 4.82 -0.52 -18.98
C PRO A 186 3.35 -0.42 -19.40
N PRO A 187 2.56 -1.51 -19.37
CA PRO A 187 1.11 -1.38 -19.41
C PRO A 187 0.69 -0.46 -18.25
N HIS A 188 0.02 0.65 -18.58
CA HIS A 188 -0.53 1.64 -17.63
C HIS A 188 0.43 2.66 -17.00
N ALA A 189 1.50 3.07 -17.70
CA ALA A 189 2.39 4.16 -17.24
C ALA A 189 1.70 5.51 -16.89
N LYS A 190 0.41 5.69 -17.21
CA LYS A 190 -0.35 6.92 -16.95
C LYS A 190 -1.24 6.86 -15.71
N ASP A 191 -1.56 5.67 -15.20
CA ASP A 191 -2.58 5.46 -14.18
C ASP A 191 -1.93 5.13 -12.84
N PHE A 192 -1.34 6.13 -12.19
CA PHE A 192 -0.82 6.03 -10.83
C PHE A 192 -1.81 6.55 -9.79
N PRO A 193 -2.01 5.84 -8.66
CA PRO A 193 -1.43 4.55 -8.31
C PRO A 193 -1.96 3.39 -9.18
N LEU A 194 -1.09 2.43 -9.50
CA LEU A 194 -1.46 1.26 -10.32
C LEU A 194 -2.49 0.40 -9.59
N SER A 195 -3.57 0.01 -10.28
CA SER A 195 -4.50 -0.97 -9.74
C SER A 195 -3.80 -2.31 -9.47
N PHE A 196 -4.36 -3.12 -8.57
CA PHE A 196 -3.83 -4.46 -8.29
C PHE A 196 -3.76 -5.34 -9.57
N GLU A 197 -4.72 -5.16 -10.47
CA GLU A 197 -4.74 -5.81 -11.79
C GLU A 197 -3.60 -5.31 -12.69
N ALA A 198 -3.40 -4.00 -12.78
CA ALA A 198 -2.34 -3.40 -13.58
C ALA A 198 -0.94 -3.82 -13.09
N TYR A 199 -0.75 -3.94 -11.77
CA TYR A 199 0.49 -4.48 -11.20
C TYR A 199 0.77 -5.91 -11.68
N TYR A 200 -0.21 -6.80 -11.62
CA TYR A 200 -0.02 -8.19 -12.07
C TYR A 200 0.09 -8.30 -13.59
N GLU A 201 -0.59 -7.44 -14.36
CA GLU A 201 -0.43 -7.36 -15.81
C GLU A 201 1.00 -6.98 -16.20
N LEU A 202 1.56 -5.94 -15.55
CA LEU A 202 2.95 -5.51 -15.71
C LEU A 202 3.92 -6.66 -15.39
N LYS A 203 3.76 -7.26 -14.21
CA LYS A 203 4.60 -8.35 -13.73
C LYS A 203 4.56 -9.57 -14.66
N TRP A 204 3.37 -10.02 -15.05
CA TRP A 204 3.23 -11.19 -15.93
C TRP A 204 3.71 -10.90 -17.35
N THR A 205 3.64 -9.65 -17.82
CA THR A 205 4.21 -9.25 -19.12
C THR A 205 5.73 -9.37 -19.11
N LEU A 206 6.39 -8.90 -18.05
CA LEU A 206 7.84 -9.05 -17.86
C LEU A 206 8.24 -10.53 -17.82
N LEU A 207 7.50 -11.36 -17.10
CA LEU A 207 7.75 -12.80 -17.03
C LEU A 207 7.55 -13.48 -18.39
N LEU A 208 6.48 -13.14 -19.12
CA LEU A 208 6.22 -13.68 -20.46
C LEU A 208 7.35 -13.33 -21.43
N GLN A 209 7.88 -12.11 -21.38
CA GLN A 209 9.03 -11.75 -22.20
C GLN A 209 10.24 -12.63 -21.87
N GLY A 210 10.52 -12.87 -20.59
CA GLY A 210 11.59 -13.77 -20.14
C GLY A 210 11.41 -15.20 -20.67
N ILE A 211 10.19 -15.74 -20.57
CA ILE A 211 9.83 -17.06 -21.09
C ILE A 211 10.02 -17.11 -22.61
N LEU A 212 9.49 -16.13 -23.35
CA LEU A 212 9.60 -16.08 -24.81
C LEU A 212 11.05 -15.95 -25.26
N ALA A 213 11.86 -15.13 -24.59
CA ALA A 213 13.28 -14.97 -24.86
C ALA A 213 14.03 -16.29 -24.67
N ARG A 214 13.77 -17.01 -23.56
CA ARG A 214 14.33 -18.35 -23.31
C ARG A 214 13.92 -19.37 -24.36
N LEU A 215 12.68 -19.29 -24.84
CA LEU A 215 12.16 -20.14 -25.91
C LEU A 215 12.62 -19.70 -27.32
N HIS A 216 13.48 -18.68 -27.42
CA HIS A 216 13.92 -18.08 -28.68
C HIS A 216 12.76 -17.63 -29.58
N GLN A 217 11.66 -17.20 -28.98
CA GLN A 217 10.49 -16.68 -29.67
C GLN A 217 10.53 -15.15 -29.76
N ALA A 218 9.84 -14.61 -30.77
CA ALA A 218 9.60 -13.18 -30.84
C ALA A 218 8.87 -12.70 -29.59
N HIS A 219 9.25 -11.54 -29.07
CA HIS A 219 8.70 -10.96 -27.85
C HIS A 219 8.40 -9.46 -28.05
N ASP A 220 7.99 -9.11 -29.27
CA ASP A 220 7.42 -7.80 -29.57
C ASP A 220 6.05 -7.64 -28.88
N GLU A 221 5.56 -6.41 -28.83
CA GLU A 221 4.29 -6.05 -28.18
C GLU A 221 3.10 -6.89 -28.69
N LYS A 222 3.07 -7.18 -30.00
CA LYS A 222 2.00 -7.97 -30.62
C LYS A 222 2.04 -9.42 -30.16
N THR A 223 3.23 -9.99 -30.00
CA THR A 223 3.43 -11.36 -29.56
C THR A 223 3.15 -11.48 -28.08
N LEU A 224 3.62 -10.53 -27.26
CA LEU A 224 3.29 -10.44 -25.84
C LEU A 224 1.78 -10.32 -25.62
N SER A 225 1.09 -9.45 -26.35
CA SER A 225 -0.37 -9.29 -26.26
C SER A 225 -1.13 -10.58 -26.58
N LYS A 226 -0.65 -11.37 -27.56
CA LYS A 226 -1.22 -12.69 -27.87
C LYS A 226 -0.92 -13.71 -26.78
N ALA A 227 0.33 -13.77 -26.32
CA ALA A 227 0.78 -14.66 -25.26
C ALA A 227 0.07 -14.40 -23.93
N PHE A 228 -0.35 -13.16 -23.69
CA PHE A 228 -1.05 -12.73 -22.48
C PHE A 228 -2.55 -13.12 -22.48
N LYS A 229 -3.17 -13.36 -23.65
CA LYS A 229 -4.63 -13.63 -23.73
C LYS A 229 -5.15 -14.70 -22.75
N PRO A 230 -4.47 -15.83 -22.51
CA PRO A 230 -4.92 -16.85 -21.55
C PRO A 230 -5.02 -16.35 -20.10
N PHE A 231 -4.29 -15.28 -19.74
CA PHE A 231 -4.23 -14.74 -18.37
C PHE A 231 -5.34 -13.72 -18.06
N LYS A 232 -6.04 -13.20 -19.08
CA LYS A 232 -7.11 -12.21 -18.91
C LYS A 232 -8.24 -12.67 -17.96
N PRO A 233 -8.72 -13.93 -17.99
CA PRO A 233 -9.73 -14.39 -17.03
C PRO A 233 -9.23 -14.36 -15.57
N LEU A 234 -7.94 -14.64 -15.36
CA LEU A 234 -7.33 -14.58 -14.03
C LEU A 234 -7.21 -13.13 -13.56
N LEU A 235 -6.78 -12.20 -14.42
CA LEU A 235 -6.78 -10.76 -14.12
C LEU A 235 -8.18 -10.25 -13.74
N ASN A 236 -9.22 -10.62 -14.48
CA ASN A 236 -10.61 -10.25 -14.16
C ASN A 236 -11.05 -10.76 -12.79
N THR A 237 -10.64 -11.97 -12.42
CA THR A 237 -10.94 -12.58 -11.12
C THR A 237 -10.21 -11.83 -10.00
N LEU A 238 -8.94 -11.53 -10.24
CA LEU A 238 -8.09 -10.76 -9.35
C LEU A 238 -8.67 -9.35 -9.11
N SER A 239 -9.10 -8.66 -10.16
CA SER A 239 -9.72 -7.34 -10.08
C SER A 239 -10.98 -7.34 -9.19
N LYS A 240 -11.86 -8.35 -9.37
CA LYS A 240 -13.07 -8.53 -8.55
C LYS A 240 -12.73 -8.80 -7.08
N THR A 241 -11.82 -9.71 -6.80
CA THR A 241 -11.44 -10.08 -5.43
C THR A 241 -10.73 -8.93 -4.72
N ALA A 242 -9.83 -8.21 -5.41
CA ALA A 242 -9.17 -7.02 -4.89
C ALA A 242 -10.20 -5.92 -4.53
N THR A 243 -11.19 -5.70 -5.40
CA THR A 243 -12.28 -4.74 -5.13
C THR A 243 -13.12 -5.15 -3.91
N HIS A 244 -13.40 -6.44 -3.76
CA HIS A 244 -14.11 -6.97 -2.60
C HIS A 244 -13.33 -6.74 -1.30
N LEU A 245 -12.03 -7.10 -1.27
CA LEU A 245 -11.16 -6.88 -0.11
C LEU A 245 -11.04 -5.39 0.24
N ALA A 246 -10.88 -4.53 -0.77
CA ALA A 246 -10.83 -3.08 -0.58
C ALA A 246 -12.13 -2.53 0.03
N THR A 247 -13.28 -3.07 -0.40
CA THR A 247 -14.60 -2.67 0.11
C THR A 247 -14.78 -3.11 1.56
N GLU A 248 -14.44 -4.36 1.88
CA GLU A 248 -14.47 -4.87 3.26
C GLU A 248 -13.52 -4.08 4.18
N GLN A 249 -12.32 -3.77 3.68
CA GLN A 249 -11.37 -2.93 4.41
C GLN A 249 -11.93 -1.54 4.68
N LYS A 250 -12.46 -0.86 3.66
CA LYS A 250 -13.06 0.47 3.80
C LYS A 250 -14.22 0.47 4.77
N LYS A 251 -15.09 -0.55 4.70
CA LYS A 251 -16.23 -0.72 5.61
C LYS A 251 -15.76 -0.90 7.06
N ALA A 252 -14.81 -1.79 7.30
CA ALA A 252 -14.28 -2.03 8.65
C ALA A 252 -13.57 -0.80 9.23
N LEU A 253 -12.78 -0.09 8.43
CA LEU A 253 -12.15 1.17 8.84
C LEU A 253 -13.20 2.25 9.14
N THR A 254 -14.23 2.38 8.30
CA THR A 254 -15.32 3.34 8.53
C THR A 254 -16.07 3.05 9.83
N ASN A 255 -16.38 1.77 10.08
CA ASN A 255 -17.05 1.35 11.31
C ASN A 255 -16.20 1.62 12.55
N LEU A 256 -14.90 1.32 12.49
CA LEU A 256 -13.96 1.58 13.58
C LEU A 256 -13.85 3.09 13.88
N LEU A 257 -13.79 3.92 12.84
CA LEU A 257 -13.59 5.36 12.98
C LEU A 257 -14.91 6.15 13.14
N ALA A 258 -16.07 5.51 13.03
CA ALA A 258 -17.38 6.15 13.20
C ALA A 258 -17.53 6.99 14.48
N PRO A 259 -17.02 6.56 15.66
CA PRO A 259 -17.09 7.33 16.90
C PRO A 259 -16.42 8.70 16.81
N ILE A 260 -15.42 8.85 15.94
CA ILE A 260 -14.67 10.10 15.78
C ILE A 260 -15.11 10.87 14.53
N ILE A 261 -15.40 10.19 13.41
CA ILE A 261 -15.77 10.84 12.14
C ILE A 261 -17.04 11.68 12.29
N THR A 262 -18.00 11.21 13.08
CA THR A 262 -19.27 11.93 13.35
C THR A 262 -19.07 13.24 14.11
N LEU A 263 -17.93 13.41 14.77
CA LEU A 263 -17.57 14.62 15.52
C LEU A 263 -16.78 15.63 14.68
N LEU A 264 -16.38 15.26 13.46
CA LEU A 264 -15.54 16.07 12.59
C LEU A 264 -16.36 16.88 11.59
N PRO A 265 -15.96 18.12 11.28
CA PRO A 265 -16.60 18.89 10.22
C PRO A 265 -16.47 18.20 8.85
N LYS A 266 -17.48 18.37 7.99
CA LYS A 266 -17.48 17.82 6.62
C LYS A 266 -16.19 18.25 5.89
N GLY A 267 -15.48 17.29 5.29
CA GLY A 267 -14.22 17.53 4.58
C GLY A 267 -12.95 17.43 5.43
N PHE A 268 -13.06 17.16 6.74
CA PHE A 268 -11.91 16.82 7.58
C PHE A 268 -11.33 15.43 7.24
N TRP A 269 -12.14 14.56 6.64
CA TRP A 269 -11.80 13.17 6.35
C TRP A 269 -12.42 12.70 5.02
N ASN A 270 -11.59 12.14 4.12
CA ASN A 270 -12.03 11.44 2.91
C ASN A 270 -11.20 10.14 2.77
N LEU A 271 -11.87 8.98 2.92
CA LEU A 271 -11.31 7.64 2.70
C LEU A 271 -11.22 7.30 1.21
#